data_AF-W6S7K1-F1
#
_entry.id   AF-W6S7K1-F1
#
_cell.length_a   1.000
_cell.length_b   1.000
_cell.length_c   1.000
_cell.angle_alpha   90.00
_cell.angle_beta   90.00
_cell.angle_gamma   90.00
#
_symmetry.space_group_name_H-M   'P 1'
#
loop_
_entity.id
_entity.type
_entity.pdbx_description
1 polymer ?
#
loop_
_entity_poly.entity_id
_entity_poly.type
_entity_poly.pdbx_seq_one_letter_code
_entity_poly.pdbx_strand_id
1 'polypeptide(L)'
;METGSEQHPDYAAALEAELIVARAERAAAVAELAVAKAKEADDQAIGRPEDEFGGRPGERELIVRLHATKEEVPQCGLVIDATAPLAVIVDEILSKCREVDQGTHWARRRAKGASPAGGSPARYS
;
A
#
# COMPACT_ATOMS: atom_id res chain seq x y z
N MET A 1 63.96 28.91 -32.95
CA MET A 1 63.39 27.60 -32.58
C MET A 1 61.92 27.87 -32.32
N GLU A 2 61.12 27.82 -33.38
CA GLU A 2 59.70 28.09 -33.25
C GLU A 2 59.04 26.86 -32.63
N THR A 3 58.63 26.98 -31.37
CA THR A 3 57.62 26.11 -30.79
C THR A 3 56.28 26.55 -31.37
N GLY A 4 56.05 26.20 -32.63
CA GLY A 4 54.79 26.39 -33.32
C GLY A 4 53.72 25.56 -32.61
N SER A 5 52.71 26.27 -32.14
CA SER A 5 51.46 25.76 -31.60
C SER A 5 50.78 24.77 -32.58
N GLU A 6 51.02 23.47 -32.43
CA GLU A 6 50.09 22.46 -32.94
C GLU A 6 48.92 22.29 -31.98
N GLN A 7 48.19 23.37 -31.69
CA GLN A 7 46.76 23.25 -31.44
C GLN A 7 46.11 23.07 -32.82
N HIS A 8 46.21 21.86 -33.36
CA HIS A 8 45.45 21.48 -34.55
C HIS A 8 43.96 21.57 -34.14
N PRO A 9 43.11 22.34 -34.86
CA PRO A 9 41.69 22.52 -34.52
C PRO A 9 40.93 21.19 -34.41
N ASP A 10 41.47 20.15 -35.06
CA ASP A 10 41.01 18.77 -34.99
C ASP A 10 41.08 18.14 -33.58
N TYR A 11 42.09 18.49 -32.77
CA TYR A 11 42.27 17.90 -31.44
C TYR A 11 41.26 18.47 -30.43
N ALA A 12 40.98 19.78 -30.50
CA ALA A 12 39.94 20.40 -29.68
C ALA A 12 38.56 19.86 -30.05
N ALA A 13 38.28 19.67 -31.34
CA ALA A 13 37.04 19.07 -31.82
C ALA A 13 36.91 17.58 -31.38
N ALA A 14 38.00 16.82 -31.44
CA ALA A 14 38.04 15.43 -30.95
C ALA A 14 37.80 15.36 -29.43
N LEU A 15 38.43 16.23 -28.65
CA LEU A 15 38.25 16.30 -27.20
C LEU A 15 36.83 16.71 -26.81
N GLU A 16 36.24 17.67 -27.53
CA GLU A 16 34.84 18.06 -27.33
C GLU A 16 33.88 16.92 -27.70
N ALA A 17 34.16 16.17 -28.78
CA ALA A 17 33.39 14.98 -29.13
C ALA A 17 33.49 13.90 -28.05
N GLU A 18 34.69 13.63 -27.53
CA GLU A 18 34.91 12.71 -26.40
C GLU A 18 34.17 13.16 -25.13
N LEU A 19 34.20 14.46 -24.81
CA LEU A 19 33.48 15.04 -23.67
C LEU A 19 31.96 14.97 -23.84
N ILE A 20 31.45 15.15 -25.06
CA ILE A 20 30.02 14.98 -25.37
C ILE A 20 29.59 13.53 -25.15
N VAL A 21 30.38 12.57 -25.63
CA VAL A 21 30.12 11.14 -25.43
C VAL A 21 30.14 10.80 -23.94
N ALA A 22 31.18 11.20 -23.21
CA ALA A 22 31.29 10.95 -21.77
C ALA A 22 30.14 11.59 -20.96
N ARG A 23 29.68 12.79 -21.35
CA ARG A 23 28.50 13.42 -20.73
C ARG A 23 27.21 12.65 -21.05
N ALA A 24 27.04 12.17 -22.27
CA ALA A 24 25.89 11.37 -22.67
C ALA A 24 25.85 10.03 -21.93
N GLU A 25 26.99 9.34 -21.83
CA GLU A 25 27.13 8.10 -21.06
C GLU A 25 26.81 8.31 -19.58
N ARG A 26 27.36 9.38 -18.98
CA ARG A 26 27.07 9.75 -17.59
C ARG A 26 25.59 10.11 -17.40
N ALA A 27 24.97 10.81 -18.35
CA ALA A 27 23.55 11.15 -18.30
C ALA A 27 22.66 9.90 -18.38
N ALA A 28 23.02 8.94 -19.22
CA ALA A 28 22.33 7.65 -19.30
C ALA A 28 22.43 6.87 -17.97
N ALA A 29 23.62 6.79 -17.38
CA ALA A 29 23.80 6.13 -16.08
C ALA A 29 22.99 6.80 -14.94
N VAL A 30 22.86 8.13 -14.97
CA VAL A 30 22.02 8.87 -14.01
C VAL A 30 20.53 8.58 -14.23
N ALA A 31 20.09 8.44 -15.49
CA ALA A 31 18.72 8.08 -15.81
C ALA A 31 18.36 6.67 -15.30
N GLU A 32 19.24 5.68 -15.50
CA GLU A 32 19.05 4.32 -14.97
C GLU A 32 18.95 4.31 -13.43
N LEU A 33 19.82 5.07 -12.74
CA LEU A 33 19.76 5.21 -11.29
C LEU A 33 18.46 5.89 -10.82
N ALA A 34 17.97 6.89 -11.56
CA ALA A 34 16.72 7.58 -11.25
C ALA A 34 15.51 6.64 -11.42
N VAL A 35 15.50 5.77 -12.43
CA VAL A 35 14.46 4.75 -12.63
C VAL A 35 14.47 3.73 -11.49
N ALA A 36 15.65 3.26 -11.06
CA ALA A 36 15.76 2.35 -9.91
C ALA A 36 15.25 2.98 -8.60
N LYS A 37 15.61 4.25 -8.35
CA LYS A 37 15.13 5.02 -7.19
C LYS A 37 13.63 5.31 -7.24
N ALA A 38 13.06 5.51 -8.43
CA ALA A 38 11.61 5.70 -8.58
C ALA A 38 10.85 4.41 -8.23
N LYS A 39 11.38 3.24 -8.62
CA LYS A 39 10.82 1.95 -8.21
C LYS A 39 10.84 1.77 -6.69
N GLU A 40 11.97 2.08 -6.05
CA GLU A 40 12.09 2.01 -4.58
C GLU A 40 11.18 3.03 -3.87
N ALA A 41 11.04 4.24 -4.42
CA ALA A 41 10.14 5.25 -3.90
C ALA A 41 8.66 4.86 -4.04
N ASP A 42 8.28 4.16 -5.11
CA ASP A 42 6.92 3.64 -5.31
C ASP A 42 6.62 2.47 -4.34
N ASP A 43 7.59 1.55 -4.19
CA ASP A 43 7.56 0.49 -3.20
C ASP A 43 7.44 1.07 -1.76
N GLN A 44 8.03 2.23 -1.48
CA GLN A 44 7.94 2.96 -0.20
C GLN A 44 6.66 3.81 -0.04
N ALA A 45 6.18 4.48 -1.10
CA ALA A 45 5.05 5.40 -1.04
C ALA A 45 3.68 4.69 -0.94
N ILE A 46 3.63 3.41 -1.34
CA ILE A 46 2.47 2.52 -1.18
C ILE A 46 2.81 1.34 -0.23
N GLY A 47 4.05 1.28 0.26
CA GLY A 47 4.60 0.24 1.13
C GLY A 47 4.04 0.24 2.54
N ARG A 48 2.92 -0.46 2.80
CA ARG A 48 2.71 -0.98 4.16
C ARG A 48 3.91 -1.87 4.53
N PRO A 49 4.47 -1.76 5.74
CA PRO A 49 5.53 -2.65 6.22
C PRO A 49 5.17 -4.12 5.99
N GLU A 50 6.14 -4.98 5.66
CA GLU A 50 5.87 -6.40 5.38
C GLU A 50 5.27 -7.17 6.58
N ASP A 51 5.44 -6.66 7.80
CA ASP A 51 4.84 -7.18 9.03
C ASP A 51 3.40 -6.67 9.25
N GLU A 52 2.93 -5.72 8.43
CA GLU A 52 1.53 -5.31 8.37
C GLU A 52 0.79 -6.01 7.22
N PHE A 53 -0.50 -6.30 7.45
CA PHE A 53 -1.35 -6.91 6.44
C PHE A 53 -1.41 -6.08 5.14
N GLY A 54 -1.11 -6.69 4.00
CA GLY A 54 -1.05 -6.01 2.70
C GLY A 54 0.32 -5.35 2.42
N GLY A 55 1.30 -5.56 3.29
CA GLY A 55 2.69 -5.21 3.03
C GLY A 55 3.37 -6.19 2.09
N ARG A 56 3.03 -7.47 2.16
CA ARG A 56 3.64 -8.52 1.32
C ARG A 56 3.02 -8.57 -0.08
N PRO A 57 3.80 -8.78 -1.16
CA PRO A 57 3.29 -8.86 -2.53
C PRO A 57 2.16 -9.89 -2.72
N GLY A 58 2.29 -11.08 -2.12
CA GLY A 58 1.27 -12.13 -2.20
C GLY A 58 -0.06 -11.76 -1.53
N GLU A 59 -0.02 -10.94 -0.47
CA GLU A 59 -1.24 -10.43 0.18
C GLU A 59 -1.94 -9.38 -0.69
N ARG A 60 -1.17 -8.53 -1.39
CA ARG A 60 -1.72 -7.55 -2.32
C ARG A 60 -2.40 -8.23 -3.50
N GLU A 61 -1.77 -9.26 -4.08
CA GLU A 61 -2.36 -10.04 -5.16
C GLU A 61 -3.66 -10.74 -4.72
N LEU A 62 -3.68 -11.28 -3.50
CA LEU A 62 -4.89 -11.83 -2.89
C LEU A 62 -5.99 -10.77 -2.75
N ILE A 63 -5.68 -9.59 -2.19
CA ILE A 63 -6.65 -8.50 -2.00
C ILE A 63 -7.25 -8.08 -3.35
N VAL A 64 -6.42 -7.89 -4.39
CA VAL A 64 -6.89 -7.52 -5.73
C VAL A 64 -7.83 -8.58 -6.31
N ARG A 65 -7.45 -9.87 -6.21
CA ARG A 65 -8.29 -10.96 -6.68
C ARG A 65 -9.62 -11.01 -5.94
N LEU A 66 -9.61 -11.00 -4.60
CA LEU A 66 -10.82 -11.00 -3.77
C LEU A 66 -11.71 -9.80 -4.05
N HIS A 67 -11.12 -8.64 -4.29
CA HIS A 67 -11.88 -7.44 -4.62
C HIS A 67 -12.57 -7.54 -5.99
N ALA A 68 -11.94 -8.21 -6.96
CA ALA A 68 -12.51 -8.46 -8.28
C ALA A 68 -13.59 -9.56 -8.27
N THR A 69 -13.32 -10.69 -7.59
CA THR A 69 -14.23 -11.85 -7.60
C THR A 69 -15.36 -11.75 -6.57
N LYS A 70 -15.19 -10.93 -5.53
CA LYS A 70 -16.10 -10.82 -4.38
C LYS A 70 -16.38 -12.17 -3.69
N GLU A 71 -15.51 -13.16 -3.84
CA GLU A 71 -15.75 -14.54 -3.36
C GLU A 71 -15.88 -14.65 -1.84
N GLU A 72 -15.24 -13.76 -1.09
CA GLU A 72 -15.34 -13.70 0.38
C GLU A 72 -16.42 -12.72 0.89
N VAL A 73 -17.24 -12.15 0.00
CA VAL A 73 -18.37 -11.31 0.42
C VAL A 73 -19.54 -12.23 0.83
N PRO A 74 -20.03 -12.16 2.08
CA PRO A 74 -21.15 -12.98 2.51
C PRO A 74 -22.42 -12.68 1.69
N GLN A 75 -23.14 -13.71 1.22
CA GLN A 75 -24.35 -13.50 0.42
C GLN A 75 -25.49 -12.84 1.21
N CYS A 76 -25.50 -13.01 2.54
CA CYS A 76 -26.46 -12.39 3.45
C CYS A 76 -25.90 -11.14 4.17
N GLY A 77 -24.79 -10.59 3.68
CA GLY A 77 -24.21 -9.36 4.22
C GLY A 77 -24.98 -8.11 3.82
N LEU A 78 -24.85 -7.06 4.63
CA LEU A 78 -25.26 -5.72 4.25
C LEU A 78 -24.06 -4.99 3.62
N VAL A 79 -24.24 -4.47 2.40
CA VAL A 79 -23.21 -3.66 1.72
C VAL A 79 -23.29 -2.22 2.22
N ILE A 80 -22.16 -1.68 2.68
CA ILE A 80 -22.02 -0.30 3.15
C ILE A 80 -21.00 0.40 2.25
N ASP A 81 -21.31 1.62 1.82
CA ASP A 81 -20.42 2.43 0.96
C ASP A 81 -19.27 3.01 1.78
N ALA A 82 -18.11 2.37 1.68
CA ALA A 82 -16.90 2.80 2.36
C ALA A 82 -16.23 4.04 1.75
N THR A 83 -16.79 4.64 0.69
CA THR A 83 -16.26 5.88 0.08
C THR A 83 -16.80 7.15 0.71
N ALA A 84 -17.85 7.04 1.53
CA ALA A 84 -18.41 8.17 2.29
C ALA A 84 -17.46 8.66 3.40
N PRO A 85 -17.67 9.87 3.96
CA PRO A 85 -16.93 10.31 5.14
C PRO A 85 -17.08 9.32 6.30
N LEU A 86 -16.00 9.09 7.05
CA LEU A 86 -15.96 8.09 8.12
C LEU A 86 -17.11 8.22 9.14
N ALA A 87 -17.46 9.45 9.53
CA ALA A 87 -18.56 9.70 10.46
C ALA A 87 -19.90 9.15 9.93
N VAL A 88 -20.17 9.33 8.63
CA VAL A 88 -21.38 8.84 7.97
C VAL A 88 -21.40 7.30 7.97
N ILE A 89 -20.27 6.67 7.66
CA ILE A 89 -20.13 5.21 7.63
C ILE A 89 -20.39 4.63 9.03
N VAL A 90 -19.81 5.24 10.06
CA VAL A 90 -19.98 4.79 11.46
C VAL A 90 -21.45 4.89 11.88
N ASP A 91 -22.12 6.00 11.56
CA ASP A 91 -23.53 6.18 11.88
C ASP A 91 -24.42 5.16 11.17
N GLU A 92 -24.14 4.87 9.90
CA GLU A 92 -24.85 3.84 9.11
C GLU A 92 -24.70 2.44 9.72
N ILE A 93 -23.46 2.03 10.05
CA ILE A 93 -23.17 0.75 10.71
C ILE A 93 -23.98 0.63 12.01
N LEU A 94 -23.89 1.65 12.87
CA LEU A 94 -24.56 1.62 14.17
C LEU A 94 -26.09 1.61 14.05
N SER A 95 -26.65 2.31 13.05
CA SER A 95 -28.09 2.24 12.76
C SER A 95 -28.51 0.81 12.43
N LYS A 96 -27.75 0.12 11.58
CA LYS A 96 -28.07 -1.24 11.12
C LYS A 96 -27.91 -2.28 12.21
N CYS A 97 -26.91 -2.15 13.07
CA CYS A 97 -26.81 -2.99 14.27
C CYS A 97 -28.03 -2.86 15.18
N ARG A 98 -28.54 -1.62 15.40
CA ARG A 98 -29.73 -1.40 16.23
C ARG A 98 -31.01 -2.03 15.65
N GLU A 99 -31.18 -2.01 14.34
CA GLU A 99 -32.31 -2.66 13.65
C GLU A 99 -32.29 -4.19 13.87
N VAL A 100 -31.12 -4.82 13.71
CA VAL A 100 -30.94 -6.26 13.92
C VAL A 100 -31.23 -6.66 15.37
N ASP A 101 -30.79 -5.84 16.32
CA ASP A 101 -31.02 -6.09 17.75
C ASP A 101 -32.51 -6.08 18.11
N GLN A 102 -33.29 -5.20 17.46
CA GLN A 102 -34.73 -5.08 17.67
C GLN A 102 -35.54 -6.18 16.96
N GLY A 103 -34.97 -6.79 15.91
CA GLY A 103 -35.67 -7.74 15.04
C GLY A 103 -35.41 -9.23 15.29
N THR A 104 -34.46 -9.64 16.15
CA THR A 104 -34.05 -11.07 16.22
C THR A 104 -33.78 -11.67 17.61
N HIS A 105 -33.90 -13.01 17.66
CA HIS A 105 -33.90 -13.92 18.80
C HIS A 105 -32.59 -14.06 19.60
N TRP A 106 -31.57 -13.24 19.36
CA TRP A 106 -30.28 -13.28 20.07
C TRP A 106 -30.47 -13.09 21.59
N ALA A 107 -31.46 -12.28 22.00
CA ALA A 107 -31.89 -12.12 23.39
C ALA A 107 -32.39 -13.43 24.03
N ARG A 108 -33.07 -14.29 23.26
CA ARG A 108 -33.57 -15.61 23.74
C ARG A 108 -32.44 -16.62 23.95
N ARG A 109 -31.33 -16.51 23.20
CA ARG A 109 -30.13 -17.34 23.42
C ARG A 109 -29.30 -16.85 24.62
N ARG A 110 -29.21 -15.54 24.85
CA ARG A 110 -28.57 -14.96 26.04
C ARG A 110 -29.31 -15.37 27.33
N ALA A 111 -30.64 -15.34 27.32
CA ALA A 111 -31.47 -15.78 28.44
C ALA A 111 -31.39 -17.29 28.72
N LYS A 112 -31.11 -18.12 27.71
CA LYS A 112 -30.92 -19.58 27.87
C LYS A 112 -29.49 -19.98 28.26
N GLY A 113 -28.51 -19.07 28.19
CA GLY A 113 -27.11 -19.30 28.56
C GLY A 113 -26.67 -18.65 29.87
N ALA A 114 -27.54 -17.87 30.53
CA ALA A 114 -27.27 -17.31 31.85
C ALA A 114 -27.39 -18.41 32.92
N SER A 115 -26.30 -19.18 33.09
CA SER A 115 -26.09 -19.99 34.30
C SER A 115 -25.78 -19.04 35.46
N PRO A 116 -26.46 -19.13 36.63
CA PRO A 116 -26.15 -18.31 37.78
C PRO A 116 -24.98 -18.97 38.53
N ALA A 117 -23.74 -18.66 38.15
CA ALA A 117 -22.59 -19.12 38.94
C ALA A 117 -21.43 -18.14 38.81
N GLY A 118 -21.05 -17.56 39.95
CA GLY A 118 -19.94 -16.64 40.09
C GLY A 118 -18.61 -17.25 39.66
N GLY A 119 -17.84 -16.48 38.90
CA GLY A 119 -16.44 -16.74 38.62
C GLY A 119 -15.63 -15.52 39.05
N SER A 120 -14.77 -15.70 40.04
CA SER A 120 -13.84 -14.68 40.57
C SER A 120 -12.88 -14.19 39.48
N PRO A 121 -12.52 -12.89 39.41
CA PRO A 121 -11.59 -12.41 38.40
C PRO A 121 -10.17 -12.88 38.72
N ALA A 122 -9.58 -13.65 37.80
CA ALA A 122 -8.17 -13.99 37.84
C ALA A 122 -7.33 -12.72 37.75
N ARG A 123 -6.49 -12.50 38.77
CA ARG A 123 -5.42 -11.51 38.74
C ARG A 123 -4.33 -12.02 37.81
N TYR A 124 -3.96 -11.22 36.81
CA TYR A 124 -2.75 -11.44 36.03
C TYR A 124 -1.56 -10.96 36.88
N SER A 125 -0.60 -11.86 37.09
CA SER A 125 0.69 -11.59 37.74
C SER A 125 1.66 -10.89 36.81
#